data_AF-A0A958V4C2-F1
#
_entry.id   AF-A0A958V4C2-F1
#
_cell.length_a   1.000
_cell.length_b   1.000
_cell.length_c   1.000
_cell.angle_alpha   90.00
_cell.angle_beta   90.00
_cell.angle_gamma   90.00
#
_symmetry.space_group_name_H-M   'P 1'
#
loop_
_entity.id
_entity.type
_entity.pdbx_description
1 polymer ?
#
loop_
_entity_poly.entity_id
_entity_poly.type
_entity_poly.pdbx_seq_one_letter_code
_entity_poly.pdbx_strand_id
1 'polypeptide(L)'
;SLIGFVEKKGTPKSGTLVLFKNGSFGASYHRADYSCTYQGDYEIIDNRLTLKRTDLTELTDSVFTTEYLIDRKDSILKPIENGFLEIGISKMAE
;
A
#
# COMPACT_ATOMS: atom_id res chain seq x y z
N SER A 1 7.98 -11.47 -2.88
CA SER A 1 7.20 -10.37 -2.26
C SER A 1 6.62 -9.52 -3.35
N LEU A 2 5.44 -8.93 -3.17
CA LEU A 2 4.89 -7.92 -4.07
C LEU A 2 5.30 -6.54 -3.56
N ILE A 3 5.71 -5.65 -4.47
CA ILE A 3 6.09 -4.28 -4.11
C ILE A 3 5.20 -3.31 -4.87
N GLY A 4 4.62 -2.37 -4.15
CA GLY A 4 3.77 -1.32 -4.64
C GLY A 4 4.34 0.05 -4.32
N PHE A 5 4.18 1.01 -5.23
CA PHE A 5 4.63 2.38 -5.08
C PHE A 5 3.46 3.34 -5.29
N VAL A 6 3.39 4.37 -4.46
CA VAL A 6 2.41 5.44 -4.56
C VAL A 6 3.10 6.79 -4.40
N GLU A 7 2.74 7.75 -5.25
CA GLU A 7 3.28 9.11 -5.19
C GLU A 7 2.14 10.11 -5.39
N LYS A 8 2.01 11.07 -4.47
CA LYS A 8 1.02 12.14 -4.59
C LYS A 8 1.64 13.32 -5.33
N LYS A 9 1.37 13.40 -6.64
CA LYS A 9 1.86 14.46 -7.54
C LYS A 9 1.66 15.85 -6.95
N GLY A 10 2.70 16.69 -7.04
CA GLY A 10 2.69 18.05 -6.51
C GLY A 10 2.91 18.16 -5.00
N THR A 11 3.22 17.05 -4.32
CA THR A 11 3.58 17.03 -2.89
C THR A 11 4.82 16.16 -2.66
N PRO A 12 5.57 16.35 -1.56
CA PRO A 12 6.67 15.46 -1.20
C PRO A 12 6.19 14.12 -0.59
N LYS A 13 4.89 13.81 -0.66
CA LYS A 13 4.32 12.61 -0.04
C LYS A 13 4.37 11.44 -1.03
N SER A 14 5.05 10.39 -0.64
CA SER A 14 5.08 9.12 -1.36
C SER A 14 5.06 7.95 -0.39
N GLY A 15 4.91 6.74 -0.91
CA GLY A 15 4.94 5.54 -0.12
C GLY A 15 5.33 4.30 -0.91
N THR A 16 5.90 3.34 -0.19
CA THR A 16 6.18 1.99 -0.69
C THR A 16 5.42 0.98 0.15
N LEU A 17 4.62 0.13 -0.48
CA LEU A 17 3.93 -0.99 0.16
C LEU A 17 4.60 -2.31 -0.27
N VAL A 18 5.05 -3.10 0.68
CA VAL A 18 5.64 -4.43 0.43
C VAL A 18 4.76 -5.49 1.06
N LEU A 19 4.33 -6.48 0.28
CA LEU A 19 3.65 -7.68 0.77
C LEU A 19 4.63 -8.85 0.77
N PHE A 20 4.93 -9.39 1.94
CA PHE A 20 5.86 -10.49 2.15
C PHE A 20 5.16 -11.85 2.00
N LYS A 21 5.89 -12.88 1.54
CA LYS A 21 5.33 -14.22 1.29
C LYS A 21 4.77 -14.91 2.55
N ASN A 22 5.17 -14.45 3.74
CA ASN A 22 4.72 -14.95 5.04
C ASN A 22 3.37 -14.36 5.49
N GLY A 23 2.72 -13.50 4.69
CA GLY A 23 1.46 -12.86 5.06
C GLY A 23 1.59 -11.55 5.82
N SER A 24 2.81 -11.02 6.01
CA SER A 24 3.02 -9.68 6.59
C SER A 24 3.22 -8.61 5.51
N PHE A 25 2.98 -7.35 5.87
CA PHE A 25 3.25 -6.20 5.01
C PHE A 25 4.17 -5.18 5.70
N GLY A 26 4.82 -4.35 4.87
CA GLY A 26 5.51 -3.14 5.29
C GLY A 26 5.04 -1.97 4.44
N ALA A 27 4.47 -0.94 5.05
CA ALA A 27 4.06 0.31 4.44
C ALA A 27 5.02 1.42 4.88
N SER A 28 5.93 1.80 3.99
CA SER A 28 6.83 2.93 4.19
C SER A 28 6.17 4.20 3.67
N TYR A 29 5.97 5.16 4.55
CA TYR A 29 5.50 6.50 4.26
C TYR A 29 6.69 7.46 4.24
N HIS A 30 6.78 8.27 3.18
CA HIS A 30 7.86 9.23 2.99
C HIS A 30 7.32 10.66 2.99
N ARG A 31 7.95 11.52 3.80
CA ARG A 31 7.85 12.98 3.76
C ARG A 31 9.22 13.56 3.37
N ALA A 32 9.27 14.88 3.18
CA ALA A 32 10.51 15.59 2.84
C ALA A 32 11.63 15.34 3.86
N ASP A 33 11.29 15.28 5.16
CA ASP A 33 12.28 15.30 6.24
C ASP A 33 12.41 13.96 6.97
N TYR A 34 11.51 13.01 6.74
CA TYR A 34 11.53 11.71 7.41
C TYR A 34 10.77 10.63 6.65
N SER A 35 11.05 9.38 7.01
CA SER A 35 10.27 8.23 6.60
C SER A 35 9.87 7.38 7.80
N CYS A 36 8.66 6.81 7.74
CA CYS A 36 8.15 5.89 8.75
C CYS A 36 7.72 4.60 8.07
N THR A 37 8.11 3.45 8.64
CA THR A 37 7.66 2.14 8.15
C THR A 37 6.73 1.51 9.17
N TYR A 38 5.52 1.21 8.71
CA TYR A 38 4.49 0.54 9.48
C TYR A 38 4.36 -0.90 9.00
N GLN A 39 4.27 -1.85 9.93
CA GLN A 39 4.18 -3.28 9.62
C GLN A 39 2.91 -3.88 10.23
N GLY A 40 2.46 -4.99 9.68
CA GLY A 40 1.32 -5.75 10.17
C GLY A 40 1.06 -6.96 9.28
N ASP A 41 -0.06 -7.63 9.50
CA ASP A 41 -0.49 -8.75 8.67
C ASP A 41 -1.39 -8.27 7.54
N TYR A 42 -1.47 -9.04 6.45
CA TYR A 42 -2.44 -8.82 5.39
C TYR A 42 -3.15 -10.11 5.02
N GLU A 43 -4.26 -9.97 4.31
CA GLU A 43 -5.02 -11.08 3.76
C GLU A 43 -5.47 -10.76 2.34
N ILE A 44 -5.53 -11.78 1.48
CA ILE A 44 -6.04 -11.67 0.12
C ILE A 44 -7.14 -12.70 -0.07
N ILE A 45 -8.38 -12.23 -0.26
CA ILE A 45 -9.56 -13.06 -0.53
C ILE A 45 -10.28 -12.45 -1.74
N ASP A 46 -10.62 -13.26 -2.75
CA ASP A 46 -11.37 -12.82 -3.94
C ASP A 46 -10.82 -11.54 -4.61
N ASN A 47 -9.50 -11.48 -4.80
CA ASN A 47 -8.77 -10.31 -5.33
C ASN A 47 -8.89 -9.02 -4.49
N ARG A 48 -9.40 -9.09 -3.26
CA ARG A 48 -9.36 -8.02 -2.28
C ARG A 48 -8.17 -8.22 -1.35
N LEU A 49 -7.30 -7.22 -1.28
CA LEU A 49 -6.24 -7.10 -0.28
C LEU A 49 -6.77 -6.31 0.92
N THR A 50 -6.62 -6.88 2.12
CA THR A 50 -6.93 -6.21 3.39
C THR A 50 -5.67 -6.18 4.25
N LEU A 51 -5.23 -4.98 4.64
CA LEU A 51 -4.14 -4.74 5.59
C LEU A 51 -4.73 -4.71 7.00
N LYS A 52 -4.28 -5.61 7.89
CA LYS A 52 -4.80 -5.78 9.25
C LYS A 52 -4.23 -4.74 10.20
N ARG A 53 -4.48 -3.46 9.90
CA ARG A 53 -3.95 -2.31 10.66
C ARG A 53 -4.83 -1.06 10.49
N THR A 54 -5.78 -0.87 11.41
CA THR A 54 -6.83 0.17 11.32
C THR A 54 -6.33 1.60 11.47
N ASP A 55 -5.15 1.81 12.07
CA ASP A 55 -4.52 3.12 12.27
C ASP A 55 -3.67 3.58 11.07
N LEU A 56 -3.50 2.72 10.05
CA LEU A 56 -2.58 2.97 8.93
C LEU A 56 -2.92 4.25 8.16
N THR A 57 -4.21 4.51 7.96
CA THR A 57 -4.69 5.71 7.26
C THR A 57 -4.27 6.99 7.97
N GLU A 58 -4.42 7.04 9.29
CA GLU A 58 -4.06 8.20 10.12
C GLU A 58 -2.54 8.38 10.16
N LEU A 59 -1.81 7.29 10.39
CA LEU A 59 -0.35 7.29 10.51
C LEU A 59 0.41 7.66 9.23
N THR A 60 -0.27 7.60 8.08
CA THR A 60 0.32 7.82 6.76
C THR A 60 -0.25 9.04 6.03
N ASP A 61 -0.96 9.94 6.74
CA ASP A 61 -1.66 11.10 6.16
C ASP A 61 -2.52 10.74 4.94
N SER A 62 -3.26 9.63 5.04
CA SER A 62 -4.10 9.12 3.96
C SER A 62 -3.34 8.80 2.66
N VAL A 63 -2.04 8.48 2.74
CA VAL A 63 -1.30 7.90 1.61
C VAL A 63 -1.71 6.45 1.39
N PHE A 64 -1.90 5.69 2.47
CA PHE A 64 -2.40 4.33 2.44
C PHE A 64 -3.80 4.23 3.06
N THR A 65 -4.64 3.35 2.51
CA THR A 65 -5.85 2.83 3.13
C THR A 65 -5.61 1.37 3.51
N THR A 66 -6.57 0.74 4.17
CA THR A 66 -6.47 -0.67 4.59
C THR A 66 -6.98 -1.64 3.55
N GLU A 67 -7.71 -1.19 2.53
CA GLU A 67 -8.40 -2.10 1.60
C GLU A 67 -8.24 -1.72 0.13
N TYR A 68 -7.89 -2.73 -0.67
CA TYR A 68 -7.64 -2.56 -2.10
C TYR A 68 -8.22 -3.72 -2.91
N LEU A 69 -8.64 -3.42 -4.13
CA LEU A 69 -8.83 -4.40 -5.19
C LEU A 69 -7.53 -4.57 -5.98
N ILE A 70 -7.13 -5.81 -6.21
CA ILE A 70 -5.94 -6.16 -6.98
C ILE A 70 -6.32 -6.23 -8.45
N ASP A 71 -5.90 -5.26 -9.25
CA ASP A 71 -5.99 -5.32 -10.70
C ASP A 71 -4.65 -5.80 -11.27
N ARG A 72 -4.61 -7.09 -11.63
CA ARG A 72 -3.41 -7.72 -12.20
C ARG A 72 -3.17 -7.35 -13.65
N LYS A 73 -4.21 -6.93 -14.38
CA LYS A 73 -4.10 -6.56 -15.80
C LYS A 73 -3.35 -5.24 -15.92
N ASP A 74 -3.74 -4.28 -15.10
CA ASP A 74 -3.14 -2.95 -15.10
C ASP A 74 -1.99 -2.84 -14.09
N SER A 75 -1.72 -3.90 -13.34
CA SER A 75 -0.68 -3.98 -12.32
C SER A 75 -0.81 -2.85 -11.30
N ILE A 76 -2.02 -2.71 -10.74
CA ILE A 76 -2.33 -1.71 -9.72
C ILE A 76 -3.10 -2.31 -8.54
N LEU A 77 -2.99 -1.67 -7.38
CA LEU A 77 -3.94 -1.81 -6.27
C LEU A 77 -4.86 -0.61 -6.29
N LYS A 78 -6.15 -0.86 -6.52
CA LYS A 78 -7.17 0.16 -6.54
C LYS A 78 -7.80 0.28 -5.15
N PRO A 79 -7.73 1.42 -4.47
CA PRO A 79 -8.33 1.57 -3.15
C PRO A 79 -9.85 1.39 -3.23
N ILE A 80 -10.43 0.72 -2.23
CA ILE A 80 -11.89 0.59 -2.11
C ILE A 80 -12.50 1.91 -1.62
N GLU A 81 -11.82 2.57 -0.70
CA GLU A 81 -12.23 3.87 -0.18
C GLU A 81 -11.88 5.01 -1.15
N ASN A 82 -12.77 5.99 -1.25
CA ASN A 82 -12.52 7.20 -2.05
C ASN A 82 -11.46 8.09 -1.39
N GLY A 83 -10.75 8.88 -2.21
CA GLY A 83 -9.77 9.86 -1.75
C GLY A 83 -8.33 9.35 -1.66
N PHE A 84 -8.10 8.07 -1.95
CA PHE A 84 -6.78 7.46 -2.03
C PHE A 84 -6.32 7.30 -3.48
N LEU A 85 -5.01 7.28 -3.67
CA LEU A 85 -4.39 7.04 -4.97
C LEU A 85 -4.22 5.53 -5.21
N GLU A 86 -4.23 5.16 -6.48
CA GLU A 86 -3.87 3.80 -6.90
C GLU A 86 -2.38 3.55 -6.64
N ILE A 87 -2.06 2.31 -6.26
CA ILE A 87 -0.68 1.90 -6.02
C ILE A 87 -0.22 1.07 -7.22
N GLY A 88 0.79 1.53 -7.95
CA GLY A 88 1.40 0.75 -9.01
C GLY A 88 2.19 -0.41 -8.41
N ILE A 89 1.93 -1.65 -8.84
CA ILE A 89 2.61 -2.85 -8.33
C ILE A 89 3.53 -3.47 -9.39
N SER A 90 4.69 -3.95 -8.94
CA SER A 90 5.62 -4.71 -9.76
C SER A 90 5.74 -6.17 -9.26
N LYS A 91 6.06 -7.08 -10.19
CA LYS A 91 5.94 -8.53 -10.02
C LYS A 91 6.63 -9.08 -8.77
N MET A 92 6.02 -10.15 -8.26
CA MET A 92 6.57 -11.02 -7.22
C MET A 92 7.92 -11.60 -7.64
N ALA A 93 8.99 -11.35 -6.88
CA ALA A 93 10.20 -12.17 -6.98
C ALA A 93 9.84 -13.63 -6.66
N GLU A 94 10.03 -14.52 -7.64
CA GLU A 94 9.86 -15.98 -7.54
C GLU A 94 10.70 -16.57 -6.40
#